data_AF-A0AAD9JZ87-F1
#
_entry.id   AF-A0AAD9JZ87-F1
#
_cell.length_a   1.000
_cell.length_b   1.000
_cell.length_c   1.000
_cell.angle_alpha   90.00
_cell.angle_beta   90.00
_cell.angle_gamma   90.00
#
_symmetry.space_group_name_H-M   'P 1'
#
loop_
_entity.id
_entity.type
_entity.pdbx_description
1 polymer ?
#
loop_
_entity_poly.entity_id
_entity_poly.type
_entity_poly.pdbx_seq_one_letter_code
_entity_poly.pdbx_strand_id
1 'polypeptide(L)'
;MPCAYSLSHVSQLAVMARGNKSAATIRRRHYMSPALREIMIRHKSVSAIDNLDSDDDDIEYFDSEVFIQSPLLRLLLSSQWTLFLGLAAFRSINALIIQTSFVPDEYWQCIEVAHKMVFGFGYLTWEWRAGLRSYVYPVIVATLYKMLALLHLDYRILLIKLPRLLHALFAATGDLYLYKLSYRLCGHEVAVWSLICQLMSWFTFYCSTRTLTNSLETVLTTVALFYFPWPKKPRKAHWKFISIVGLCIVIRPTAAILWLPLGVWYLLLWRHVAWKVIRMLAEIGFMILLLSSIVDRICYGRWVYVHYNFVQFNVISNMGTFYGSHPWHWYITQGFVVVMGSHIFPFLMALRKGMQLGFLFLIGWTVAIYR
;
A
#
# COMPACT_ATOMS: atom_id res chain seq x y z
N MET A 1 47.52 -54.77 23.63
CA MET A 1 47.26 -55.99 22.84
C MET A 1 45.85 -56.48 23.16
N PRO A 2 45.09 -56.99 22.17
CA PRO A 2 43.78 -56.43 21.82
C PRO A 2 42.59 -57.38 22.05
N CYS A 3 41.36 -56.85 22.05
CA CYS A 3 40.25 -57.47 21.30
C CYS A 3 39.04 -56.53 21.14
N ALA A 4 38.47 -56.55 19.94
CA ALA A 4 37.38 -55.70 19.41
C ALA A 4 35.99 -56.31 19.65
N TYR A 5 34.96 -55.64 19.08
CA TYR A 5 33.54 -56.00 18.81
C TYR A 5 32.58 -55.00 19.49
N SER A 6 31.49 -54.48 18.91
CA SER A 6 30.95 -54.42 17.53
C SER A 6 29.76 -53.43 17.59
N LEU A 7 29.60 -52.59 16.57
CA LEU A 7 28.46 -51.69 16.35
C LEU A 7 27.19 -52.48 15.96
N SER A 8 26.20 -52.62 16.84
CA SER A 8 24.87 -53.11 16.45
C SER A 8 23.70 -52.80 17.40
N HIS A 9 23.67 -51.65 18.10
CA HIS A 9 22.51 -51.31 18.96
C HIS A 9 22.04 -49.84 18.95
N VAL A 10 22.46 -49.03 17.98
CA VAL A 10 22.08 -47.60 17.93
C VAL A 10 20.80 -47.33 17.10
N SER A 11 20.26 -48.32 16.39
CA SER A 11 19.11 -48.11 15.48
C SER A 11 17.72 -48.38 16.07
N GLN A 12 17.58 -48.79 17.34
CA GLN A 12 16.25 -49.07 17.94
C GLN A 12 15.78 -48.12 19.05
N LEU A 13 16.64 -47.25 19.60
CA LEU A 13 16.24 -46.29 20.64
C LEU A 13 15.72 -44.94 20.11
N ALA A 14 15.88 -44.66 18.82
CA ALA A 14 15.48 -43.37 18.22
C ALA A 14 13.97 -43.25 17.91
N VAL A 15 13.18 -44.32 18.05
CA VAL A 15 11.75 -44.32 17.67
C VAL A 15 10.80 -44.11 18.86
N MET A 16 11.24 -44.24 20.11
CA MET A 16 10.37 -44.07 21.29
C MET A 16 10.43 -42.69 21.99
N ALA A 17 11.28 -41.75 21.54
CA ALA A 17 11.51 -40.47 22.25
C ALA A 17 10.73 -39.25 21.70
N ARG A 18 9.62 -39.44 20.97
CA ARG A 18 8.80 -38.33 20.43
C ARG A 18 7.56 -37.96 21.27
N GLY A 19 7.38 -38.54 22.45
CA GLY A 19 6.14 -38.38 23.24
C GLY A 19 6.17 -37.47 24.48
N ASN A 20 7.30 -36.97 24.98
CA ASN A 20 7.36 -36.46 26.37
C ASN A 20 8.15 -35.15 26.63
N LYS A 21 8.21 -34.21 25.68
CA LYS A 21 8.96 -32.94 25.86
C LYS A 21 8.29 -31.88 26.78
N SER A 22 7.03 -32.05 27.18
CA SER A 22 6.31 -31.06 27.99
C SER A 22 6.64 -31.11 29.49
N ALA A 23 6.71 -32.31 30.09
CA ALA A 23 6.87 -32.46 31.54
C ALA A 23 8.30 -32.21 32.05
N ALA A 24 9.33 -32.54 31.25
CA ALA A 24 10.73 -32.36 31.64
C ALA A 24 11.16 -30.88 31.70
N THR A 25 10.54 -30.03 30.89
CA THR A 25 10.83 -28.58 30.81
C THR A 25 10.29 -27.84 32.04
N ILE A 26 9.20 -28.33 32.64
CA ILE A 26 8.58 -27.74 33.84
C ILE A 26 9.42 -28.03 35.09
N ARG A 27 9.98 -29.25 35.25
CA ARG A 27 10.81 -29.60 36.41
C ARG A 27 12.14 -28.84 36.48
N ARG A 28 12.73 -28.42 35.34
CA ARG A 28 13.98 -27.64 35.34
C ARG A 28 13.83 -26.20 35.85
N ARG A 29 12.63 -25.60 35.84
CA ARG A 29 12.42 -24.23 36.37
C ARG A 29 12.43 -24.17 37.89
N HIS A 30 12.17 -25.29 38.57
CA HIS A 30 12.05 -25.32 40.02
C HIS A 30 13.41 -25.41 40.74
N TYR A 31 14.49 -25.74 40.03
CA TYR A 31 15.85 -25.90 40.58
C TYR A 31 16.87 -24.93 39.96
N MET A 32 16.46 -23.73 39.54
CA MET A 32 17.39 -22.70 39.07
C MET A 32 17.88 -21.83 40.24
N SER A 33 19.20 -21.76 40.42
CA SER A 33 19.82 -20.86 41.39
C SER A 33 19.54 -19.39 41.07
N PRO A 34 19.47 -18.49 42.06
CA PRO A 34 19.17 -17.07 41.85
C PRO A 34 20.13 -16.38 40.87
N ALA A 35 21.42 -16.74 40.90
CA ALA A 35 22.45 -16.19 40.02
C ALA A 35 22.23 -16.56 38.54
N LEU A 36 21.82 -17.79 38.24
CA LEU A 36 21.47 -18.22 36.87
C LEU A 36 20.22 -17.51 36.35
N ARG A 37 19.28 -17.18 37.26
CA ARG A 37 18.07 -16.43 36.93
C ARG A 37 18.40 -14.98 36.55
N GLU A 38 19.33 -14.34 37.26
CA GLU A 38 19.83 -13.00 36.94
C GLU A 38 20.58 -12.95 35.61
N ILE A 39 21.44 -13.93 35.32
CA ILE A 39 22.16 -14.03 34.05
C ILE A 39 21.18 -14.20 32.89
N MET A 40 20.14 -15.04 33.05
CA MET A 40 19.07 -15.19 32.04
C MET A 40 18.24 -13.92 31.85
N ILE A 41 17.98 -13.16 32.91
CA ILE A 41 17.27 -11.87 32.82
C ILE A 41 18.15 -10.84 32.10
N ARG A 42 19.45 -10.77 32.41
CA ARG A 42 20.41 -9.93 31.69
C ARG A 42 20.53 -10.32 30.23
N HIS A 43 20.64 -11.61 29.92
CA HIS A 43 20.72 -12.10 28.54
C HIS A 43 19.42 -11.85 27.76
N LYS A 44 18.25 -11.95 28.42
CA LYS A 44 16.95 -11.53 27.84
C LYS A 44 16.86 -10.03 27.62
N SER A 45 17.41 -9.22 28.54
CA SER A 45 17.42 -7.77 28.40
C SER A 45 18.36 -7.30 27.28
N VAL A 46 19.51 -7.96 27.12
CA VAL A 46 20.46 -7.69 26.02
C VAL A 46 19.87 -8.16 24.68
N SER A 47 19.25 -9.34 24.61
CA SER A 47 18.53 -9.77 23.40
C SER A 47 17.29 -8.93 23.09
N ALA A 48 16.68 -8.28 24.09
CA ALA A 48 15.56 -7.37 23.90
C ALA A 48 16.03 -5.97 23.46
N ILE A 49 17.29 -5.61 23.74
CA ILE A 49 17.91 -4.37 23.27
C ILE A 49 18.44 -4.53 21.84
N ASP A 50 19.00 -5.69 21.49
CA ASP A 50 19.43 -5.99 20.12
C ASP A 50 18.27 -6.26 19.14
N ASN A 51 17.06 -6.54 19.65
CA ASN A 51 15.82 -6.66 18.87
C ASN A 51 15.04 -5.34 18.74
N LEU A 52 15.63 -4.18 19.10
CA LEU A 52 14.94 -2.89 18.96
C LEU A 52 14.94 -2.32 17.54
N ASP A 53 15.73 -2.90 16.64
CA ASP A 53 15.82 -2.57 15.21
C ASP A 53 15.23 -3.66 14.28
N SER A 54 14.67 -4.75 14.83
CA SER A 54 13.94 -5.73 14.00
C SER A 54 12.63 -5.09 13.55
N ASP A 55 12.59 -4.74 12.27
CA ASP A 55 11.43 -4.19 11.61
C ASP A 55 10.15 -4.97 11.97
N ASP A 56 9.09 -4.22 12.25
CA ASP A 56 7.74 -4.63 12.66
C ASP A 56 6.97 -5.45 11.58
N ASP A 57 7.71 -6.14 10.71
CA ASP A 57 7.25 -7.02 9.64
C ASP A 57 7.09 -8.48 10.11
N ASP A 58 7.56 -8.82 11.32
CA ASP A 58 7.47 -10.16 11.93
C ASP A 58 6.11 -10.47 12.61
N ILE A 59 5.07 -9.67 12.37
CA ILE A 59 3.71 -10.08 12.77
C ILE A 59 3.33 -11.26 11.86
N GLU A 60 3.17 -12.46 12.42
CA GLU A 60 2.62 -13.62 11.71
C GLU A 60 1.15 -13.35 11.33
N TYR A 61 0.92 -12.69 10.19
CA TYR A 61 -0.41 -12.38 9.65
C TYR A 61 -1.20 -13.63 9.19
N PHE A 62 -0.56 -14.79 9.19
CA PHE A 62 -0.97 -15.98 8.44
C PHE A 62 -1.17 -17.23 9.32
N ASP A 63 -1.13 -17.09 10.64
CA ASP A 63 -1.40 -18.21 11.55
C ASP A 63 -2.87 -18.18 12.02
N SER A 64 -3.72 -19.04 11.47
CA SER A 64 -5.14 -19.17 11.84
C SER A 64 -5.73 -20.51 11.39
N GLU A 65 -5.83 -21.48 12.31
CA GLU A 65 -6.47 -22.78 12.06
C GLU A 65 -8.02 -22.74 11.96
N VAL A 66 -8.68 -21.60 12.24
CA VAL A 66 -10.02 -21.71 12.85
C VAL A 66 -11.22 -21.39 11.95
N PHE A 67 -11.09 -20.73 10.80
CA PHE A 67 -12.32 -20.23 10.12
C PHE A 67 -12.54 -20.62 8.66
N ILE A 68 -11.53 -21.12 7.96
CA ILE A 68 -11.59 -21.23 6.50
C ILE A 68 -11.74 -22.69 6.10
N GLN A 69 -12.93 -23.13 5.73
CA GLN A 69 -13.13 -24.51 5.23
C GLN A 69 -12.63 -24.68 3.79
N SER A 70 -12.52 -23.59 3.01
CA SER A 70 -12.07 -23.67 1.62
C SER A 70 -10.55 -23.91 1.53
N PRO A 71 -10.08 -24.99 0.88
CA PRO A 71 -8.66 -25.31 0.77
C PRO A 71 -7.86 -24.26 0.00
N LEU A 72 -8.49 -23.62 -1.00
CA LEU A 72 -7.87 -22.56 -1.80
C LEU A 72 -7.49 -21.35 -0.94
N LEU A 73 -8.40 -20.87 -0.09
CA LEU A 73 -8.13 -19.70 0.73
C LEU A 73 -7.10 -20.00 1.83
N ARG A 74 -7.05 -21.24 2.34
CA ARG A 74 -5.95 -21.69 3.22
C ARG A 74 -4.60 -21.65 2.51
N LEU A 75 -4.52 -22.11 1.27
CA LEU A 75 -3.29 -22.07 0.48
C LEU A 75 -2.85 -20.63 0.23
N LEU A 76 -3.77 -19.76 -0.20
CA LEU A 76 -3.47 -18.35 -0.46
C LEU A 76 -2.99 -17.63 0.80
N LEU A 77 -3.68 -17.83 1.93
CA LEU A 77 -3.35 -17.22 3.23
C LEU A 77 -2.29 -18.02 4.02
N SER A 78 -1.56 -18.95 3.40
CA SER A 78 -0.49 -19.66 4.08
C SER A 78 0.75 -18.79 4.31
N SER A 79 1.01 -17.84 3.41
CA SER A 79 2.15 -16.92 3.50
C SER A 79 1.87 -15.61 2.78
N GLN A 80 2.70 -14.61 3.07
CA GLN A 80 2.65 -13.33 2.36
C GLN A 80 2.89 -13.51 0.85
N TRP A 81 3.84 -14.36 0.49
CA TRP A 81 4.21 -14.58 -0.90
C TRP A 81 3.11 -15.29 -1.68
N THR A 82 2.50 -16.33 -1.11
CA THR A 82 1.37 -17.03 -1.74
C THR A 82 0.17 -16.09 -1.92
N LEU A 83 -0.13 -15.26 -0.92
CA LEU A 83 -1.20 -14.27 -1.02
C LEU A 83 -0.89 -13.26 -2.12
N PHE A 84 0.31 -12.69 -2.12
CA PHE A 84 0.72 -11.70 -3.11
C PHE A 84 0.69 -12.27 -4.53
N LEU A 85 1.21 -13.48 -4.75
CA LEU A 85 1.18 -14.14 -6.06
C LEU A 85 -0.24 -14.43 -6.52
N GLY A 86 -1.13 -14.88 -5.62
CA GLY A 86 -2.54 -15.06 -5.93
C GLY A 86 -3.24 -13.75 -6.32
N LEU A 87 -2.98 -12.66 -5.59
CA LEU A 87 -3.51 -11.33 -5.89
C LEU A 87 -2.95 -10.76 -7.20
N ALA A 88 -1.65 -10.94 -7.45
CA ALA A 88 -0.99 -10.52 -8.67
C ALA A 88 -1.54 -11.27 -9.89
N ALA A 89 -1.75 -12.59 -9.77
CA ALA A 89 -2.37 -13.38 -10.81
C ALA A 89 -3.82 -12.93 -11.08
N PHE A 90 -4.63 -12.74 -10.03
CA PHE A 90 -6.00 -12.24 -10.14
C PHE A 90 -6.07 -10.87 -10.82
N ARG A 91 -5.25 -9.90 -10.36
CA ARG A 91 -5.22 -8.55 -10.94
C ARG A 91 -4.66 -8.55 -12.37
N SER A 92 -3.74 -9.44 -12.69
CA SER A 92 -3.21 -9.58 -14.06
C SER A 92 -4.29 -10.12 -15.00
N ILE A 93 -5.03 -11.15 -14.58
CA ILE A 93 -6.19 -11.65 -15.34
C ILE A 93 -7.22 -10.52 -15.52
N ASN A 94 -7.54 -9.78 -14.45
CA ASN A 94 -8.43 -8.62 -14.51
C ASN A 94 -7.94 -7.58 -15.56
N ALA A 95 -6.67 -7.19 -15.51
CA ALA A 95 -6.08 -6.24 -16.46
C ALA A 95 -6.15 -6.70 -17.93
N LEU A 96 -6.11 -8.01 -18.18
CA LEU A 96 -6.21 -8.59 -19.51
C LEU A 96 -7.66 -8.70 -19.99
N ILE A 97 -8.60 -9.02 -19.10
CA ILE A 97 -10.05 -9.07 -19.37
C ILE A 97 -10.60 -7.68 -19.70
N ILE A 98 -10.15 -6.63 -19.02
CA ILE A 98 -10.59 -5.27 -19.33
C ILE A 98 -10.02 -4.83 -20.68
N GLN A 99 -10.90 -4.74 -21.68
CA GLN A 99 -10.55 -4.29 -23.04
C GLN A 99 -11.06 -2.87 -23.36
N THR A 100 -11.86 -2.28 -22.49
CA THR A 100 -12.47 -0.95 -22.71
C THR A 100 -11.55 0.19 -22.25
N SER A 101 -11.88 1.42 -22.67
CA SER A 101 -11.39 2.67 -22.11
C SER A 101 -12.50 3.30 -21.25
N PHE A 102 -12.13 3.93 -20.14
CA PHE A 102 -13.04 4.60 -19.22
C PHE A 102 -12.93 6.12 -19.32
N VAL A 103 -11.72 6.64 -19.13
CA VAL A 103 -11.46 8.09 -19.17
C VAL A 103 -10.24 8.42 -20.03
N PRO A 104 -10.20 9.59 -20.69
CA PRO A 104 -9.05 10.01 -21.49
C PRO A 104 -7.73 10.03 -20.70
N ASP A 105 -7.81 10.26 -19.38
CA ASP A 105 -6.68 10.30 -18.47
C ASP A 105 -5.81 9.03 -18.49
N GLU A 106 -6.38 7.87 -18.82
CA GLU A 106 -5.63 6.61 -18.98
C GLU A 106 -4.48 6.76 -20.00
N TYR A 107 -4.71 7.56 -21.05
CA TYR A 107 -3.75 7.79 -22.12
C TYR A 107 -2.97 9.09 -21.90
N TRP A 108 -3.68 10.19 -21.67
CA TRP A 108 -3.12 11.54 -21.73
C TRP A 108 -2.35 11.97 -20.49
N GLN A 109 -2.52 11.28 -19.36
CA GLN A 109 -1.74 11.55 -18.14
C GLN A 109 -0.55 10.61 -17.95
N CYS A 110 -0.42 9.56 -18.77
CA CYS A 110 0.57 8.51 -18.54
C CYS A 110 1.13 7.91 -19.82
N ILE A 111 0.37 7.05 -20.50
CA ILE A 111 0.86 6.20 -21.59
C ILE A 111 1.43 7.03 -22.76
N GLU A 112 0.67 8.01 -23.26
CA GLU A 112 1.08 8.83 -24.40
C GLU A 112 2.30 9.70 -24.06
N VAL A 113 2.32 10.21 -22.82
CA VAL A 113 3.41 11.04 -22.30
C VAL A 113 4.69 10.22 -22.20
N ALA A 114 4.61 9.04 -21.60
CA ALA A 114 5.71 8.08 -21.50
C ALA A 114 6.22 7.62 -22.88
N HIS A 115 5.29 7.37 -23.81
CA HIS A 115 5.62 7.02 -25.18
C HIS A 115 6.43 8.13 -25.86
N LYS A 116 5.97 9.39 -25.77
CA LYS A 116 6.69 10.54 -26.32
C LYS A 116 8.08 10.73 -25.70
N MET A 117 8.22 10.50 -24.40
CA MET A 117 9.52 10.60 -23.72
C MET A 117 10.55 9.61 -24.27
N VAL A 118 10.12 8.41 -24.67
CA VAL A 118 11.03 7.33 -25.11
C VAL A 118 11.28 7.38 -26.60
N PHE A 119 10.23 7.54 -27.40
CA PHE A 119 10.28 7.43 -28.85
C PHE A 119 10.37 8.78 -29.57
N GLY A 120 10.22 9.89 -28.85
CA GLY A 120 10.34 11.25 -29.40
C GLY A 120 9.10 11.77 -30.14
N PHE A 121 8.08 10.93 -30.36
CA PHE A 121 6.83 11.31 -31.02
C PHE A 121 5.60 10.99 -30.17
N GLY A 122 4.52 11.76 -30.40
CA GLY A 122 3.29 11.70 -29.62
C GLY A 122 2.80 13.09 -29.21
N TYR A 123 1.59 13.15 -28.66
CA TYR A 123 0.91 14.39 -28.34
C TYR A 123 0.90 14.69 -26.84
N LEU A 124 1.32 15.90 -26.48
CA LEU A 124 1.18 16.43 -25.12
C LEU A 124 0.00 17.40 -25.09
N THR A 125 -0.92 17.16 -24.15
CA THR A 125 -2.04 18.06 -23.88
C THR A 125 -1.55 19.40 -23.35
N TRP A 126 -2.45 20.38 -23.32
CA TRP A 126 -2.15 21.73 -22.85
C TRP A 126 -1.67 21.74 -21.38
N GLU A 127 -2.14 20.81 -20.54
CA GLU A 127 -1.74 20.70 -19.12
C GLU A 127 -0.23 20.46 -18.97
N TRP A 128 0.34 19.60 -19.81
CA TRP A 128 1.77 19.36 -19.86
C TRP A 128 2.49 20.61 -20.37
N ARG A 129 2.02 21.24 -21.45
CA ARG A 129 2.66 22.46 -21.98
C ARG A 129 2.67 23.61 -20.95
N ALA A 130 1.60 23.72 -20.16
CA ALA A 130 1.45 24.67 -19.07
C ALA A 130 2.25 24.29 -17.81
N GLY A 131 2.80 23.07 -17.73
CA GLY A 131 3.57 22.62 -16.57
C GLY A 131 2.72 22.36 -15.33
N LEU A 132 1.52 21.81 -15.51
CA LEU A 132 0.56 21.50 -14.44
C LEU A 132 0.68 20.07 -13.90
N ARG A 133 1.40 19.19 -14.60
CA ARG A 133 1.54 17.77 -14.27
C ARG A 133 3.01 17.40 -14.10
N SER A 134 3.28 16.54 -13.13
CA SER A 134 4.63 16.06 -12.86
C SER A 134 4.91 14.82 -13.69
N TYR A 135 6.13 14.71 -14.20
CA TYR A 135 6.63 13.56 -14.94
C TYR A 135 6.99 12.36 -14.05
N VAL A 136 6.97 12.51 -12.72
CA VAL A 136 7.30 11.42 -11.78
C VAL A 136 6.52 10.14 -12.07
N TYR A 137 5.22 10.26 -12.36
CA TYR A 137 4.39 9.10 -12.69
C TYR A 137 4.63 8.55 -14.11
N PRO A 138 4.58 9.36 -15.19
CA PRO A 138 4.94 8.89 -16.54
C PRO A 138 6.32 8.25 -16.65
N VAL A 139 7.32 8.72 -15.89
CA VAL A 139 8.67 8.13 -15.88
C VAL A 139 8.64 6.64 -15.56
N ILE A 140 7.74 6.19 -14.67
CA ILE A 140 7.61 4.77 -14.31
C ILE A 140 7.22 3.92 -15.54
N VAL A 141 6.36 4.43 -16.41
CA VAL A 141 5.97 3.75 -17.66
C VAL A 141 7.01 4.00 -18.76
N ALA A 142 7.67 5.15 -18.76
CA ALA A 142 8.72 5.47 -19.72
C ALA A 142 9.96 4.56 -19.53
N THR A 143 10.35 4.23 -18.30
CA THR A 143 11.44 3.27 -18.04
C THR A 143 11.10 1.90 -18.61
N LEU A 144 9.85 1.45 -18.44
CA LEU A 144 9.34 0.21 -19.02
C LEU A 144 9.41 0.21 -20.55
N TYR A 145 8.95 1.29 -21.19
CA TYR A 145 9.04 1.45 -22.65
C TYR A 145 10.48 1.54 -23.14
N LYS A 146 11.37 2.21 -22.40
CA LYS A 146 12.79 2.29 -22.75
C LYS A 146 13.45 0.91 -22.71
N MET A 147 13.13 0.09 -21.70
CA MET A 147 13.61 -1.30 -21.65
C MET A 147 13.12 -2.12 -22.85
N LEU A 148 11.84 -2.00 -23.23
CA LEU A 148 11.32 -2.67 -24.42
C LEU A 148 12.04 -2.22 -25.71
N ALA A 149 12.25 -0.91 -25.86
CA ALA A 149 12.95 -0.35 -27.02
C ALA A 149 14.41 -0.83 -27.11
N LEU A 150 15.11 -0.93 -25.97
CA LEU A 150 16.49 -1.43 -25.90
C LEU A 150 16.57 -2.93 -26.24
N LEU A 151 15.53 -3.70 -25.94
CA LEU A 151 15.45 -5.13 -26.25
C LEU A 151 14.83 -5.41 -27.64
N HIS A 152 14.44 -4.37 -28.38
CA HIS A 152 13.69 -4.49 -29.65
C HIS A 152 12.38 -5.29 -29.50
N LEU A 153 11.69 -5.11 -28.37
CA LEU A 153 10.40 -5.71 -28.04
C LEU A 153 9.28 -4.66 -27.97
N ASP A 154 9.42 -3.54 -28.66
CA ASP A 154 8.48 -2.42 -28.73
C ASP A 154 7.23 -2.70 -29.59
N TYR A 155 6.74 -3.94 -29.55
CA TYR A 155 5.49 -4.32 -30.20
C TYR A 155 4.30 -3.57 -29.61
N ARG A 156 3.38 -3.13 -30.48
CA ARG A 156 2.16 -2.39 -30.09
C ARG A 156 1.38 -3.06 -28.94
N ILE A 157 1.28 -4.39 -28.96
CA ILE A 157 0.56 -5.14 -27.92
C ILE A 157 1.23 -5.02 -26.54
N LEU A 158 2.56 -5.03 -26.48
CA LEU A 158 3.32 -4.88 -25.25
C LEU A 158 3.23 -3.44 -24.74
N LEU A 159 3.31 -2.45 -25.62
CA LEU A 159 3.14 -1.04 -25.24
C LEU A 159 1.76 -0.77 -24.62
N ILE A 160 0.71 -1.46 -25.07
CA ILE A 160 -0.66 -1.31 -24.53
C ILE A 160 -0.86 -2.12 -23.25
N LYS A 161 -0.46 -3.40 -23.23
CA LYS A 161 -0.81 -4.33 -22.15
C LYS A 161 0.16 -4.29 -20.97
N LEU A 162 1.44 -4.03 -21.20
CA LEU A 162 2.46 -4.06 -20.15
C LEU A 162 2.26 -2.98 -19.07
N PRO A 163 1.89 -1.71 -19.39
CA PRO A 163 1.54 -0.73 -18.37
C PRO A 163 0.34 -1.17 -17.50
N ARG A 164 -0.64 -1.86 -18.10
CA ARG A 164 -1.80 -2.41 -17.36
C ARG A 164 -1.40 -3.56 -16.44
N LEU A 165 -0.47 -4.42 -16.88
CA LEU A 165 0.11 -5.48 -16.03
C LEU A 165 0.94 -4.88 -14.88
N LEU A 166 1.69 -3.81 -15.13
CA LEU A 166 2.38 -3.08 -14.06
C LEU A 166 1.38 -2.52 -13.04
N HIS A 167 0.28 -1.92 -13.51
CA HIS A 167 -0.80 -1.46 -12.66
C HIS A 167 -1.52 -2.59 -11.91
N ALA A 168 -1.60 -3.79 -12.49
CA ALA A 168 -2.08 -4.98 -11.79
C ALA A 168 -1.20 -5.34 -10.59
N LEU A 169 0.12 -5.20 -10.71
CA LEU A 169 1.05 -5.40 -9.59
C LEU A 169 0.89 -4.33 -8.50
N PHE A 170 0.68 -3.07 -8.89
CA PHE A 170 0.37 -2.01 -7.93
C PHE A 170 -0.96 -2.29 -7.20
N ALA A 171 -2.01 -2.67 -7.94
CA ALA A 171 -3.30 -3.04 -7.35
C ALA A 171 -3.17 -4.22 -6.38
N ALA A 172 -2.43 -5.28 -6.75
CA ALA A 172 -2.17 -6.44 -5.89
C ALA A 172 -1.39 -6.05 -4.62
N THR A 173 -0.46 -5.10 -4.74
CA THR A 173 0.24 -4.52 -3.59
C THR A 173 -0.75 -3.79 -2.68
N GLY A 174 -1.62 -2.95 -3.24
CA GLY A 174 -2.68 -2.28 -2.49
C GLY A 174 -3.59 -3.25 -1.74
N ASP A 175 -4.02 -4.33 -2.40
CA ASP A 175 -4.87 -5.37 -1.80
C ASP A 175 -4.17 -6.10 -0.64
N LEU A 176 -2.87 -6.44 -0.81
CA LEU A 176 -2.07 -7.06 0.26
C LEU A 176 -1.95 -6.14 1.47
N TYR A 177 -1.65 -4.87 1.25
CA TYR A 177 -1.53 -3.90 2.34
C TYR A 177 -2.87 -3.55 2.97
N LEU A 178 -3.98 -3.61 2.22
CA LEU A 178 -5.32 -3.53 2.77
C LEU A 178 -5.61 -4.70 3.73
N TYR A 179 -5.26 -5.93 3.33
CA TYR A 179 -5.36 -7.10 4.19
C TYR A 179 -4.54 -6.93 5.47
N LYS A 180 -3.26 -6.54 5.35
CA LYS A 180 -2.38 -6.29 6.50
C LYS A 180 -2.91 -5.18 7.41
N LEU A 181 -3.38 -4.08 6.85
CA LEU A 181 -3.99 -2.97 7.58
C LEU A 181 -5.23 -3.44 8.34
N SER A 182 -6.12 -4.17 7.68
CA SER A 182 -7.38 -4.66 8.25
C SER A 182 -7.12 -5.67 9.35
N TYR A 183 -6.19 -6.60 9.15
CA TYR A 183 -5.72 -7.55 10.17
C TYR A 183 -5.18 -6.80 11.39
N ARG A 184 -4.34 -5.80 11.13
CA ARG A 184 -3.75 -4.99 12.18
C ARG A 184 -4.83 -4.22 12.95
N LEU A 185 -5.80 -3.59 12.32
CA LEU A 185 -6.76 -2.75 13.05
C LEU A 185 -7.89 -3.54 13.71
N CYS A 186 -8.36 -4.61 13.06
CA CYS A 186 -9.62 -5.25 13.38
C CYS A 186 -9.53 -6.78 13.56
N GLY A 187 -8.35 -7.38 13.38
CA GLY A 187 -8.13 -8.82 13.52
C GLY A 187 -8.35 -9.62 12.23
N HIS A 188 -8.10 -10.93 12.31
CA HIS A 188 -8.02 -11.81 11.15
C HIS A 188 -9.33 -11.90 10.34
N GLU A 189 -10.46 -12.10 11.00
CA GLU A 189 -11.76 -12.27 10.33
C GLU A 189 -12.12 -11.06 9.48
N VAL A 190 -11.96 -9.86 10.04
CA VAL A 190 -12.24 -8.61 9.33
C VAL A 190 -11.28 -8.41 8.17
N ALA A 191 -10.03 -8.86 8.29
CA ALA A 191 -9.05 -8.78 7.20
C ALA A 191 -9.46 -9.61 5.98
N VAL A 192 -9.90 -10.85 6.20
CA VAL A 192 -10.35 -11.74 5.13
C VAL A 192 -11.57 -11.16 4.43
N TRP A 193 -12.59 -10.73 5.20
CA TRP A 193 -13.80 -10.13 4.62
C TRP A 193 -13.53 -8.81 3.91
N SER A 194 -12.65 -7.96 4.45
CA SER A 194 -12.26 -6.70 3.80
C SER A 194 -11.57 -6.96 2.47
N LEU A 195 -10.70 -7.97 2.40
CA LEU A 195 -10.05 -8.38 1.15
C LEU A 195 -11.08 -8.91 0.14
N ILE A 196 -12.02 -9.76 0.56
CA ILE A 196 -13.09 -10.26 -0.30
C ILE A 196 -13.92 -9.09 -0.86
N CYS A 197 -14.35 -8.16 -0.02
CA CYS A 197 -15.08 -6.96 -0.47
C CYS A 197 -14.26 -6.13 -1.45
N GLN A 198 -12.97 -5.94 -1.22
CA GLN A 198 -12.08 -5.19 -2.12
C GLN A 198 -11.95 -5.86 -3.50
N LEU A 199 -11.83 -7.19 -3.53
CA LEU A 199 -11.72 -7.96 -4.77
C LEU A 199 -13.04 -8.03 -5.54
N MET A 200 -14.17 -8.04 -4.84
CA MET A 200 -15.52 -8.07 -5.42
C MET A 200 -16.08 -6.69 -5.72
N SER A 201 -15.45 -5.62 -5.25
CA SER A 201 -15.85 -4.24 -5.55
C SER A 201 -15.81 -4.00 -7.05
N TRP A 202 -16.97 -3.76 -7.65
CA TRP A 202 -17.09 -3.58 -9.10
C TRP A 202 -16.22 -2.43 -9.61
N PHE A 203 -16.19 -1.31 -8.88
CA PHE A 203 -15.43 -0.13 -9.27
C PHE A 203 -13.91 -0.35 -9.12
N THR A 204 -13.50 -1.01 -8.03
CA THR A 204 -12.08 -1.38 -7.84
C THR A 204 -11.65 -2.36 -8.92
N PHE A 205 -12.47 -3.37 -9.21
CA PHE A 205 -12.21 -4.32 -10.29
C PHE A 205 -12.07 -3.59 -11.62
N TYR A 206 -12.95 -2.63 -11.91
CA TYR A 206 -13.00 -1.87 -13.15
C TYR A 206 -11.86 -0.85 -13.32
N CYS A 207 -11.40 -0.19 -12.25
CA CYS A 207 -10.45 0.93 -12.32
C CYS A 207 -9.02 0.61 -11.88
N SER A 208 -8.80 -0.34 -10.96
CA SER A 208 -7.50 -0.48 -10.29
C SER A 208 -6.34 -0.83 -11.23
N THR A 209 -6.62 -1.56 -12.30
CA THR A 209 -5.65 -2.05 -13.29
C THR A 209 -5.48 -1.10 -14.48
N ARG A 210 -6.29 -0.04 -14.56
CA ARG A 210 -6.15 1.03 -15.55
C ARG A 210 -5.01 1.96 -15.15
N THR A 211 -4.39 2.60 -16.14
CA THR A 211 -3.26 3.53 -15.99
C THR A 211 -3.69 4.90 -15.45
N LEU A 212 -4.36 4.89 -14.31
CA LEU A 212 -4.88 6.08 -13.63
C LEU A 212 -3.98 6.43 -12.45
N THR A 213 -3.66 7.72 -12.33
CA THR A 213 -2.98 8.27 -11.14
C THR A 213 -3.81 8.07 -9.88
N ASN A 214 -5.15 8.12 -9.96
CA ASN A 214 -6.08 7.81 -8.86
C ASN A 214 -5.88 6.41 -8.27
N SER A 215 -5.66 5.41 -9.14
CA SER A 215 -5.47 4.03 -8.71
C SER A 215 -4.15 3.90 -7.94
N LEU A 216 -3.10 4.57 -8.41
CA LEU A 216 -1.81 4.61 -7.70
C LEU A 216 -1.90 5.39 -6.39
N GLU A 217 -2.61 6.53 -6.36
CA GLU A 217 -2.93 7.29 -5.14
C GLU A 217 -3.62 6.41 -4.10
N THR A 218 -4.59 5.58 -4.53
CA THR A 218 -5.31 4.65 -3.64
C THR A 218 -4.36 3.59 -3.06
N VAL A 219 -3.49 3.01 -3.89
CA VAL A 219 -2.48 2.03 -3.45
C VAL A 219 -1.52 2.66 -2.44
N LEU A 220 -0.89 3.78 -2.79
CA LEU A 220 0.06 4.47 -1.92
C LEU A 220 -0.59 4.92 -0.61
N THR A 221 -1.84 5.41 -0.67
CA THR A 221 -2.61 5.78 0.52
C THR A 221 -2.85 4.57 1.42
N THR A 222 -3.23 3.42 0.85
CA THR A 222 -3.45 2.18 1.62
C THR A 222 -2.17 1.71 2.30
N VAL A 223 -1.04 1.73 1.59
CA VAL A 223 0.27 1.37 2.14
C VAL A 223 0.68 2.36 3.23
N ALA A 224 0.47 3.66 3.03
CA ALA A 224 0.78 4.68 4.03
C ALA A 224 -0.11 4.55 5.28
N LEU A 225 -1.41 4.20 5.14
CA LEU A 225 -2.30 3.92 6.27
C LEU A 225 -1.84 2.69 7.07
N PHE A 226 -1.22 1.69 6.44
CA PHE A 226 -0.61 0.57 7.15
C PHE A 226 0.58 0.98 8.03
N TYR A 227 1.44 1.87 7.53
CA TYR A 227 2.57 2.42 8.31
C TYR A 227 2.17 3.56 9.25
N PHE A 228 0.96 4.10 9.11
CA PHE A 228 0.47 5.17 9.95
C PHE A 228 0.47 4.76 11.45
N PRO A 229 0.95 5.63 12.35
CA PRO A 229 1.01 5.36 13.79
C PRO A 229 -0.37 5.48 14.44
N TRP A 230 -1.19 4.45 14.28
CA TRP A 230 -2.52 4.38 14.90
C TRP A 230 -2.42 4.42 16.44
N PRO A 231 -3.35 5.10 17.15
CA PRO A 231 -3.24 5.31 18.61
C PRO A 231 -3.11 4.03 19.43
N LYS A 232 -3.84 2.98 19.03
CA LYS A 232 -3.84 1.67 19.70
C LYS A 232 -2.69 0.76 19.25
N LYS A 233 -2.06 1.07 18.12
CA LYS A 233 -1.01 0.26 17.49
C LYS A 233 0.05 1.20 16.89
N PRO A 234 0.83 1.90 17.74
CA PRO A 234 1.81 2.86 17.27
C PRO A 234 2.93 2.15 16.51
N ARG A 235 3.50 2.82 15.52
CA ARG A 235 4.71 2.39 14.81
C ARG A 235 5.80 3.43 15.00
N LYS A 236 7.02 2.97 15.26
CA LYS A 236 8.17 3.84 15.55
C LYS A 236 8.78 4.46 14.28
N ALA A 237 8.70 3.76 13.14
CA ALA A 237 9.26 4.19 11.87
C ALA A 237 8.38 5.22 11.15
N HIS A 238 8.28 6.44 11.69
CA HIS A 238 7.48 7.52 11.10
C HIS A 238 7.93 7.90 9.68
N TRP A 239 9.22 7.71 9.36
CA TRP A 239 9.76 8.03 8.05
C TRP A 239 9.10 7.22 6.93
N LYS A 240 8.72 5.94 7.18
CA LYS A 240 8.10 5.07 6.16
C LYS A 240 6.78 5.67 5.66
N PHE A 241 5.87 6.04 6.57
CA PHE A 241 4.59 6.62 6.13
C PHE A 241 4.78 8.02 5.55
N ILE A 242 5.64 8.86 6.13
CA ILE A 242 5.89 10.23 5.64
C ILE A 242 6.43 10.19 4.20
N SER A 243 7.38 9.31 3.90
CA SER A 243 7.93 9.15 2.56
C SER A 243 6.86 8.74 1.54
N ILE A 244 6.00 7.78 1.90
CA ILE A 244 4.94 7.28 1.01
C ILE A 244 3.86 8.35 0.79
N VAL A 245 3.49 9.10 1.84
CA VAL A 245 2.57 10.23 1.74
C VAL A 245 3.15 11.33 0.86
N GLY A 246 4.43 11.69 1.06
CA GLY A 246 5.11 12.68 0.24
C GLY A 246 5.13 12.30 -1.24
N LEU A 247 5.46 11.03 -1.54
CA LEU A 247 5.41 10.50 -2.91
C LEU A 247 3.99 10.54 -3.49
N CYS A 248 2.99 10.18 -2.68
CA CYS A 248 1.58 10.21 -3.08
C CYS A 248 1.12 11.63 -3.45
N ILE A 249 1.45 12.63 -2.62
CA ILE A 249 1.14 14.04 -2.88
C ILE A 249 1.90 14.55 -4.11
N VAL A 250 3.15 14.12 -4.32
CA VAL A 250 3.92 14.53 -5.48
C VAL A 250 3.31 14.02 -6.79
N ILE A 251 2.92 12.75 -6.82
CA ILE A 251 2.22 12.14 -7.97
C ILE A 251 0.84 12.77 -8.16
N ARG A 252 0.15 13.05 -7.05
CA ARG A 252 -1.22 13.51 -7.05
C ARG A 252 -1.47 14.49 -5.89
N PRO A 253 -1.40 15.81 -6.16
CA PRO A 253 -1.51 16.84 -5.12
C PRO A 253 -2.83 16.78 -4.33
N THR A 254 -3.90 16.28 -4.95
CA THR A 254 -5.21 16.09 -4.28
C THR A 254 -5.16 15.11 -3.10
N ALA A 255 -4.16 14.23 -3.03
CA ALA A 255 -3.97 13.32 -1.89
C ALA A 255 -3.79 14.08 -0.57
N ALA A 256 -3.33 15.34 -0.62
CA ALA A 256 -3.24 16.21 0.54
C ALA A 256 -4.60 16.39 1.23
N ILE A 257 -5.71 16.35 0.49
CA ILE A 257 -7.07 16.46 1.05
C ILE A 257 -7.30 15.37 2.10
N LEU A 258 -6.87 14.13 1.83
CA LEU A 258 -7.02 13.02 2.77
C LEU A 258 -5.98 13.09 3.91
N TRP A 259 -4.74 13.43 3.59
CA TRP A 259 -3.63 13.35 4.54
C TRP A 259 -3.54 14.53 5.51
N LEU A 260 -4.01 15.73 5.14
CA LEU A 260 -4.01 16.90 6.01
C LEU A 260 -4.81 16.69 7.31
N PRO A 261 -6.11 16.29 7.30
CA PRO A 261 -6.84 16.06 8.54
C PRO A 261 -6.24 14.92 9.38
N LEU A 262 -5.74 13.85 8.74
CA LEU A 262 -5.06 12.74 9.44
C LEU A 262 -3.76 13.21 10.11
N GLY A 263 -2.95 14.00 9.40
CA GLY A 263 -1.71 14.55 9.91
C GLY A 263 -1.94 15.53 11.07
N VAL A 264 -2.92 16.43 10.92
CA VAL A 264 -3.32 17.35 12.00
C VAL A 264 -3.82 16.58 13.21
N TRP A 265 -4.73 15.61 13.02
CA TRP A 265 -5.22 14.76 14.10
C TRP A 265 -4.07 14.03 14.83
N TYR A 266 -3.12 13.48 14.08
CA TYR A 266 -1.94 12.83 14.64
C TYR A 266 -1.06 13.79 15.47
N LEU A 267 -0.75 14.96 14.94
CA LEU A 267 0.07 15.97 15.63
C LEU A 267 -0.61 16.50 16.90
N LEU A 268 -1.94 16.64 16.88
CA LEU A 268 -2.74 17.06 18.03
C LEU A 268 -2.76 15.99 19.12
N LEU A 269 -2.86 14.71 18.74
CA LEU A 269 -2.86 13.59 19.68
C LEU A 269 -1.49 13.37 20.33
N TRP A 270 -0.40 13.56 19.57
CA TRP A 270 0.97 13.26 19.99
C TRP A 270 1.85 14.51 20.04
N ARG A 271 1.41 15.54 20.78
CA ARG A 271 2.10 16.85 20.87
C ARG A 271 3.59 16.75 21.25
N HIS A 272 3.97 15.77 22.06
CA HIS A 272 5.36 15.58 22.49
C HIS A 272 6.28 15.10 21.36
N VAL A 273 5.76 14.42 20.33
CA VAL A 273 6.53 13.97 19.15
C VAL A 273 6.33 14.91 17.95
N ALA A 274 5.40 15.88 18.05
CA ALA A 274 5.00 16.75 16.95
C ALA A 274 6.19 17.45 16.28
N TRP A 275 7.11 18.03 17.07
CA TRP A 275 8.30 18.69 16.51
C TRP A 275 9.23 17.74 15.74
N LYS A 276 9.42 16.51 16.23
CA LYS A 276 10.21 15.49 15.54
C LYS A 276 9.56 15.10 14.21
N VAL A 277 8.23 14.93 14.20
CA VAL A 277 7.45 14.57 13.01
C VAL A 277 7.44 15.72 11.99
N ILE A 278 7.26 16.96 12.44
CA ILE A 278 7.29 18.15 11.58
C ILE A 278 8.67 18.31 10.93
N ARG A 279 9.75 18.15 11.69
CA ARG A 279 11.12 18.19 11.15
C ARG A 279 11.32 17.12 10.09
N MET A 280 10.91 15.89 10.38
CA MET A 280 11.01 14.77 9.44
C MET A 280 10.16 15.00 8.19
N LEU A 281 8.96 15.58 8.32
CA LEU A 281 8.11 15.97 7.19
C LEU A 281 8.78 17.04 6.33
N ALA A 282 9.45 18.02 6.96
CA ALA A 282 10.19 19.05 6.24
C ALA A 282 11.40 18.46 5.49
N GLU A 283 12.21 17.63 6.14
CA GLU A 283 13.39 17.00 5.54
C GLU A 283 13.02 16.04 4.39
N ILE A 284 12.14 15.08 4.65
CA ILE A 284 11.72 14.10 3.65
C ILE A 284 10.89 14.77 2.54
N GLY A 285 9.97 15.66 2.92
CA GLY A 285 9.15 16.40 1.96
C GLY A 285 9.99 17.26 1.02
N PHE A 286 10.99 17.97 1.56
CA PHE A 286 11.94 18.74 0.76
C PHE A 286 12.70 17.85 -0.21
N MET A 287 13.23 16.71 0.25
CA MET A 287 13.95 15.77 -0.60
C MET A 287 13.08 15.22 -1.75
N ILE A 288 11.83 14.82 -1.46
CA ILE A 288 10.92 14.30 -2.49
C ILE A 288 10.56 15.40 -3.49
N LEU A 289 10.27 16.62 -3.04
CA LEU A 289 9.98 17.76 -3.92
C LEU A 289 11.19 18.15 -4.77
N LEU A 290 12.40 18.10 -4.21
CA LEU A 290 13.64 18.34 -4.94
C LEU A 290 13.83 17.30 -6.04
N LEU A 291 13.68 16.01 -5.72
CA LEU A 291 13.78 14.93 -6.70
C LEU A 291 12.72 15.06 -7.80
N SER A 292 11.46 15.37 -7.44
CA SER A 292 10.41 15.67 -8.42
C SER A 292 10.78 16.83 -9.33
N SER A 293 11.29 17.92 -8.75
CA SER A 293 11.66 19.12 -9.51
C SER A 293 12.82 18.84 -10.47
N ILE A 294 13.76 17.96 -10.10
CA ILE A 294 14.85 17.52 -10.98
C ILE A 294 14.29 16.71 -12.15
N VAL A 295 13.41 15.73 -11.87
CA VAL A 295 12.73 14.94 -12.92
C VAL A 295 11.97 15.87 -13.88
N ASP A 296 11.18 16.79 -13.32
CA ASP A 296 10.40 17.74 -14.10
C ASP A 296 11.31 18.68 -14.91
N ARG A 297 12.45 19.13 -14.36
CA ARG A 297 13.45 19.95 -15.07
C ARG A 297 14.06 19.23 -16.27
N ILE A 298 14.35 17.94 -16.12
CA ILE A 298 14.91 17.11 -17.19
C ILE A 298 13.86 16.93 -18.30
N CYS A 299 12.62 16.59 -17.93
CA CYS A 299 11.57 16.29 -18.90
C CYS A 299 11.01 17.55 -19.60
N TYR A 300 10.86 18.67 -18.89
CA TYR A 300 10.37 19.92 -19.48
C TYR A 300 11.44 20.75 -20.19
N GLY A 301 12.73 20.48 -19.96
CA GLY A 301 13.83 21.28 -20.51
C GLY A 301 13.98 22.68 -19.89
N ARG A 302 13.14 23.03 -18.89
CA ARG A 302 13.20 24.27 -18.10
C ARG A 302 12.75 24.00 -16.66
N TRP A 303 13.10 24.89 -15.73
CA TRP A 303 12.60 24.78 -14.34
C TRP A 303 11.10 25.07 -14.31
N VAL A 304 10.33 24.12 -13.78
CA VAL A 304 8.87 24.22 -13.64
C VAL A 304 8.50 23.77 -12.23
N TYR A 305 7.86 24.65 -11.47
CA TYR A 305 7.32 24.32 -10.15
C TYR A 305 5.91 23.75 -10.30
N VAL A 306 5.83 22.48 -10.68
CA VAL A 306 4.56 21.82 -11.04
C VAL A 306 3.51 21.92 -9.93
N HIS A 307 3.88 21.61 -8.68
CA HIS A 307 2.94 21.63 -7.55
C HIS A 307 2.41 23.04 -7.24
N TYR A 308 3.26 24.06 -7.39
CA TYR A 308 2.84 25.45 -7.28
C TYR A 308 1.86 25.82 -8.40
N ASN A 309 2.20 25.50 -9.65
CA ASN A 309 1.32 25.76 -10.80
C ASN A 309 -0.03 25.03 -10.66
N PHE A 310 -0.02 23.80 -10.14
CA PHE A 310 -1.23 23.05 -9.85
C PHE A 310 -2.14 23.78 -8.86
N VAL A 311 -1.57 24.27 -7.74
CA VAL A 311 -2.32 25.03 -6.73
C VAL A 311 -2.83 26.35 -7.33
N GLN A 312 -1.98 27.08 -8.04
CA GLN A 312 -2.34 28.34 -8.69
C GLN A 312 -3.52 28.15 -9.67
N PHE A 313 -3.49 27.08 -10.46
CA PHE A 313 -4.52 26.80 -11.46
C PHE A 313 -5.82 26.27 -10.85
N ASN A 314 -5.74 25.25 -9.98
CA ASN A 314 -6.92 24.54 -9.48
C ASN A 314 -7.55 25.20 -8.25
N VAL A 315 -6.74 25.75 -7.35
CA VAL A 315 -7.22 26.31 -6.08
C VAL A 315 -7.44 27.80 -6.18
N ILE A 316 -6.45 28.53 -6.71
CA ILE A 316 -6.47 30.01 -6.70
C ILE A 316 -7.29 30.55 -7.88
N SER A 317 -7.08 30.02 -9.08
CA SER A 317 -7.79 30.48 -10.29
C SER A 317 -9.15 29.81 -10.50
N ASN A 318 -9.48 28.80 -9.67
CA ASN A 318 -10.72 28.00 -9.70
C ASN A 318 -11.15 27.51 -11.09
N MET A 319 -10.21 27.36 -12.03
CA MET A 319 -10.49 26.99 -13.42
C MET A 319 -10.93 25.52 -13.56
N GLY A 320 -10.87 24.74 -12.48
CA GLY A 320 -11.39 23.37 -12.43
C GLY A 320 -12.90 23.29 -12.66
N THR A 321 -13.67 24.32 -12.27
CA THR A 321 -15.13 24.36 -12.50
C THR A 321 -15.50 24.44 -13.99
N PHE A 322 -14.55 24.82 -14.86
CA PHE A 322 -14.72 24.82 -16.31
C PHE A 322 -15.02 23.41 -16.87
N TYR A 323 -14.54 22.36 -16.19
CA TYR A 323 -14.76 20.96 -16.57
C TYR A 323 -16.09 20.39 -16.06
N GLY A 324 -16.93 21.21 -15.45
CA GLY A 324 -18.25 20.85 -14.94
C GLY A 324 -18.24 20.59 -13.44
N SER A 325 -19.32 21.00 -12.78
CA SER A 325 -19.59 20.73 -11.36
C SER A 325 -20.99 20.17 -11.22
N HIS A 326 -21.18 19.21 -10.31
CA HIS A 326 -22.51 18.74 -9.96
C HIS A 326 -23.02 19.43 -8.70
N PRO A 327 -24.35 19.58 -8.52
CA PRO A 327 -24.87 20.13 -7.28
C PRO A 327 -24.60 19.15 -6.13
N TRP A 328 -24.33 19.66 -4.93
CA TRP A 328 -23.79 18.91 -3.78
C TRP A 328 -24.44 17.54 -3.50
N HIS A 329 -25.76 17.46 -3.61
CA HIS A 329 -26.51 16.24 -3.37
C HIS A 329 -26.17 15.10 -4.34
N TRP A 330 -25.64 15.39 -5.54
CA TRP A 330 -25.29 14.41 -6.56
C TRP A 330 -24.16 13.51 -6.10
N TYR A 331 -23.18 14.05 -5.37
CA TYR A 331 -22.05 13.28 -4.84
C TYR A 331 -22.52 12.20 -3.85
N ILE A 332 -23.60 12.46 -3.12
CA ILE A 332 -24.18 11.52 -2.14
C ILE A 332 -25.18 10.58 -2.81
N THR A 333 -26.10 11.11 -3.63
CA THR A 333 -27.22 10.34 -4.19
C THR A 333 -26.83 9.50 -5.40
N GLN A 334 -25.84 9.94 -6.18
CA GLN A 334 -25.43 9.29 -7.43
C GLN A 334 -23.96 8.85 -7.36
N GLY A 335 -23.03 9.79 -7.15
CA GLY A 335 -21.58 9.51 -7.19
C GLY A 335 -21.16 8.39 -6.23
N PHE A 336 -21.48 8.55 -4.96
CA PHE A 336 -21.18 7.55 -3.93
C PHE A 336 -21.91 6.22 -4.17
N VAL A 337 -23.19 6.26 -4.54
CA VAL A 337 -24.01 5.06 -4.79
C VAL A 337 -23.47 4.26 -5.97
N VAL A 338 -23.09 4.92 -7.06
CA VAL A 338 -22.49 4.26 -8.23
C VAL A 338 -21.18 3.61 -7.83
N VAL A 339 -20.24 4.35 -7.22
CA VAL A 339 -18.93 3.82 -6.82
C VAL A 339 -19.06 2.63 -5.87
N MET A 340 -19.96 2.71 -4.88
CA MET A 340 -20.21 1.61 -3.95
C MET A 340 -20.91 0.41 -4.61
N GLY A 341 -21.84 0.67 -5.53
CA GLY A 341 -22.65 -0.36 -6.19
C GLY A 341 -23.28 -1.32 -5.18
N SER A 342 -23.06 -2.62 -5.37
CA SER A 342 -23.54 -3.68 -4.46
C SER A 342 -22.98 -3.59 -3.03
N HIS A 343 -21.87 -2.89 -2.81
CA HIS A 343 -21.25 -2.75 -1.49
C HIS A 343 -21.96 -1.72 -0.60
N ILE A 344 -22.99 -1.04 -1.11
CA ILE A 344 -23.81 -0.15 -0.29
C ILE A 344 -24.51 -0.91 0.86
N PHE A 345 -24.95 -2.15 0.62
CA PHE A 345 -25.61 -2.97 1.65
C PHE A 345 -24.70 -3.30 2.84
N PRO A 346 -23.50 -3.92 2.65
CA PRO A 346 -22.59 -4.16 3.77
C PRO A 346 -22.12 -2.86 4.42
N PHE A 347 -21.98 -1.76 3.68
CA PHE A 347 -21.65 -0.45 4.24
C PHE A 347 -22.73 0.08 5.20
N LEU A 348 -24.01 0.04 4.81
CA LEU A 348 -25.12 0.44 5.67
C LEU A 348 -25.25 -0.46 6.91
N MET A 349 -25.00 -1.77 6.77
CA MET A 349 -24.97 -2.69 7.90
C MET A 349 -23.82 -2.37 8.86
N ALA A 350 -22.65 -2.01 8.34
CA ALA A 350 -21.51 -1.61 9.15
C ALA A 350 -21.82 -0.32 9.93
N LEU A 351 -22.47 0.67 9.31
CA LEU A 351 -22.92 1.89 10.00
C LEU A 351 -23.79 1.57 11.22
N ARG A 352 -24.76 0.65 11.07
CA ARG A 352 -25.62 0.20 12.18
C ARG A 352 -24.87 -0.48 13.32
N LYS A 353 -23.82 -1.26 13.00
CA LYS A 353 -23.03 -1.99 14.00
C LYS A 353 -21.94 -1.15 14.68
N GLY A 354 -21.81 0.13 14.30
CA GLY A 354 -20.84 1.05 14.88
C GLY A 354 -19.49 1.01 14.16
N MET A 355 -19.43 1.64 12.98
CA MET A 355 -18.17 1.87 12.28
C MET A 355 -17.23 2.77 13.10
N GLN A 356 -15.93 2.60 12.89
CA GLN A 356 -14.94 3.48 13.49
C GLN A 356 -15.14 4.91 12.96
N LEU A 357 -15.49 5.83 13.87
CA LEU A 357 -15.84 7.21 13.56
C LEU A 357 -14.77 7.95 12.77
N GLY A 358 -13.49 7.61 12.98
CA GLY A 358 -12.37 8.19 12.24
C GLY A 358 -12.45 7.95 10.72
N PHE A 359 -12.76 6.73 10.29
CA PHE A 359 -12.90 6.44 8.86
C PHE A 359 -14.15 7.09 8.26
N LEU A 360 -15.25 7.15 9.01
CA LEU A 360 -16.45 7.87 8.58
C LEU A 360 -16.22 9.37 8.39
N PHE A 361 -15.48 9.98 9.33
CA PHE A 361 -15.08 11.37 9.21
C PHE A 361 -14.25 11.60 7.95
N LEU A 362 -13.28 10.74 7.65
CA LEU A 362 -12.47 10.85 6.43
C LEU A 362 -13.29 10.69 5.14
N ILE A 363 -14.25 9.76 5.13
CA ILE A 363 -15.17 9.60 4.00
C ILE A 363 -16.02 10.87 3.83
N GLY A 364 -16.63 11.37 4.92
CA GLY A 364 -17.44 12.59 4.88
C GLY A 364 -16.62 13.82 4.46
N TRP A 365 -15.41 13.96 4.98
CA TRP A 365 -14.47 15.02 4.65
C TRP A 365 -14.07 15.01 3.18
N THR A 366 -13.71 13.84 2.63
CA THR A 366 -13.32 13.74 1.23
C THR A 366 -14.50 14.05 0.31
N VAL A 367 -15.69 13.50 0.57
CA VAL A 367 -16.90 13.81 -0.21
C VAL A 367 -17.27 15.29 -0.13
N ALA A 368 -17.10 15.93 1.03
CA ALA A 368 -17.41 17.35 1.21
C ALA A 368 -16.46 18.29 0.43
N ILE A 369 -15.18 17.91 0.25
CA ILE A 369 -14.18 18.73 -0.45
C ILE A 369 -14.19 18.50 -1.96
N TYR A 370 -14.55 17.31 -2.42
CA TYR A 370 -14.66 17.04 -3.85
C TYR A 370 -15.94 17.63 -4.50
N ARG A 371 -16.81 18.27 -3.71
CA ARG A 371 -17.87 19.17 -4.17
C ARG A 371 -17.26 20.51 -4.57
#